data_AF-A0A2A2EIT7-F1
#
_entry.id   AF-A0A2A2EIT7-F1
#
_cell.length_a   1.000
_cell.length_b   1.000
_cell.length_c   1.000
_cell.angle_alpha   90.00
_cell.angle_beta   90.00
_cell.angle_gamma   90.00
#
_symmetry.space_group_name_H-M   'P 1'
#
loop_
_entity.id
_entity.type
_entity.pdbx_description
1 polymer ?
#
loop_
_entity_poly.entity_id
_entity_poly.type
_entity_poly.pdbx_seq_one_letter_code
_entity_poly.pdbx_strand_id
1 'polypeptide(L)'
;MASVEFEAFMQQIEQAQQELKQARTELDKLHADNQPRLAEHHEEVVKARRAGQMGKAWQTLQSRIDLGKTCEMDIFNGIDKSPEAREVRADLIKNMTKIRDEIDAMDPEEETKQHYRQAMESMAKLQAMEAGMRKDV
;
A
#
# COMPACT_ATOMS: atom_id res chain seq x y z
N MET A 1 3.18 11.11 -46.57
CA MET A 1 4.00 10.73 -45.41
C MET A 1 3.27 10.97 -44.09
N ALA A 2 2.53 12.08 -43.90
CA ALA A 2 1.76 12.35 -42.68
C ALA A 2 0.62 11.34 -42.35
N SER A 3 0.05 10.61 -43.31
CA SER A 3 -1.02 9.64 -43.01
C SER A 3 -0.51 8.33 -42.40
N VAL A 4 0.71 7.90 -42.75
CA VAL A 4 1.31 6.66 -42.24
C VAL A 4 1.72 6.83 -40.77
N GLU A 5 2.23 8.01 -40.40
CA GLU A 5 2.54 8.35 -39.00
C GLU A 5 1.28 8.46 -38.14
N PHE A 6 0.20 9.02 -38.70
CA PHE A 6 -1.10 9.09 -38.01
C PHE A 6 -1.75 7.71 -37.83
N GLU A 7 -1.70 6.85 -38.85
CA GLU A 7 -2.18 5.47 -38.77
C GLU A 7 -1.38 4.64 -37.74
N ALA A 8 -0.05 4.78 -37.73
CA ALA A 8 0.80 4.13 -36.73
C ALA A 8 0.48 4.62 -35.30
N PHE A 9 0.24 5.92 -35.13
CA PHE A 9 -0.17 6.49 -33.85
C PHE A 9 -1.54 5.98 -33.38
N MET A 10 -2.53 5.90 -34.29
CA MET A 10 -3.85 5.35 -33.98
C MET A 10 -3.78 3.87 -33.60
N GLN A 11 -2.97 3.07 -34.29
CA GLN A 11 -2.71 1.68 -33.92
C GLN A 11 -2.07 1.57 -32.53
N GLN A 12 -1.13 2.46 -32.20
CA GLN A 12 -0.50 2.49 -30.89
C GLN A 12 -1.51 2.84 -29.77
N ILE A 13 -2.44 3.77 -30.02
CA ILE A 13 -3.53 4.09 -29.08
C ILE A 13 -4.46 2.89 -28.90
N GLU A 14 -4.87 2.23 -29.97
CA GLU A 14 -5.75 1.07 -29.91
C GLU A 14 -5.10 -0.07 -29.11
N GLN A 15 -3.81 -0.32 -29.34
CA GLN A 15 -3.05 -1.32 -28.60
C GLN A 15 -2.95 -0.95 -27.11
N ALA A 16 -2.61 0.30 -26.79
CA ALA A 16 -2.55 0.77 -25.40
C ALA A 16 -3.91 0.65 -24.69
N GLN A 17 -5.02 0.93 -25.38
CA GLN A 17 -6.36 0.76 -24.82
C GLN A 17 -6.69 -0.72 -24.55
N GLN A 18 -6.28 -1.63 -25.42
CA GLN A 18 -6.46 -3.07 -25.22
C GLN A 18 -5.66 -3.58 -24.03
N GLU A 19 -4.38 -3.18 -23.93
CA GLU A 19 -3.51 -3.50 -22.80
C GLU A 19 -4.07 -2.97 -21.48
N LEU A 20 -4.56 -1.72 -21.44
CA LEU A 20 -5.22 -1.15 -20.27
C LEU A 20 -6.47 -1.94 -19.85
N LYS A 21 -7.28 -2.37 -20.82
CA LYS A 21 -8.48 -3.17 -20.55
C LYS A 21 -8.13 -4.54 -19.97
N GLN A 22 -7.09 -5.19 -20.51
CA GLN A 22 -6.60 -6.47 -20.01
C GLN A 22 -6.04 -6.31 -18.59
N ALA A 23 -5.16 -5.34 -18.36
CA ALA A 23 -4.59 -5.04 -17.05
C ALA A 23 -5.68 -4.76 -16.01
N ARG A 24 -6.73 -4.01 -16.37
CA ARG A 24 -7.85 -3.75 -15.48
C ARG A 24 -8.64 -5.02 -15.13
N THR A 25 -8.85 -5.89 -16.12
CA THR A 25 -9.53 -7.17 -15.90
C THR A 25 -8.71 -8.08 -14.98
N GLU A 26 -7.40 -8.11 -15.15
CA GLU A 26 -6.49 -8.86 -14.27
C GLU A 26 -6.47 -8.29 -12.85
N LEU A 27 -6.43 -6.97 -12.72
CA LEU A 27 -6.51 -6.29 -11.43
C LEU A 27 -7.84 -6.59 -10.72
N ASP A 28 -8.97 -6.53 -11.44
CA ASP A 28 -10.30 -6.84 -10.88
C ASP A 28 -10.36 -8.29 -10.38
N LYS A 29 -9.79 -9.25 -11.13
CA LYS A 29 -9.68 -10.66 -10.69
C LYS A 29 -8.79 -10.80 -9.46
N LEU A 30 -7.61 -10.17 -9.47
CA LEU A 30 -6.68 -10.19 -8.35
C LEU A 30 -7.33 -9.63 -7.08
N HIS A 31 -8.10 -8.55 -7.21
CA HIS A 31 -8.86 -7.97 -6.11
C HIS A 31 -9.93 -8.94 -5.59
N ALA A 32 -10.74 -9.52 -6.48
CA ALA A 32 -11.80 -10.47 -6.10
C ALA A 32 -11.24 -11.70 -5.37
N ASP A 33 -10.14 -12.27 -5.85
CA ASP A 33 -9.51 -13.45 -5.27
C ASP A 33 -8.88 -13.15 -3.90
N ASN A 34 -8.31 -11.96 -3.71
CA ASN A 34 -7.67 -11.58 -2.46
C ASN A 34 -8.64 -11.01 -1.42
N GLN A 35 -9.78 -10.45 -1.83
CA GLN A 35 -10.76 -9.84 -0.93
C GLN A 35 -11.20 -10.73 0.24
N PRO A 36 -11.55 -12.03 0.06
CA PRO A 36 -11.95 -12.88 1.19
C PRO A 36 -10.82 -13.06 2.19
N ARG A 37 -9.58 -13.31 1.72
CA ARG A 37 -8.40 -13.45 2.58
C ARG A 37 -8.11 -12.16 3.36
N LEU A 38 -8.26 -11.00 2.72
CA LEU A 38 -8.10 -9.71 3.38
C LEU A 38 -9.18 -9.49 4.46
N ALA A 39 -10.43 -9.87 4.18
CA ALA A 39 -11.53 -9.74 5.13
C ALA A 39 -11.34 -10.65 6.35
N GLU A 40 -10.95 -11.91 6.15
CA GLU A 40 -10.63 -12.86 7.23
C GLU A 40 -9.50 -12.33 8.12
N HIS A 41 -8.39 -11.93 7.51
CA HIS A 41 -7.25 -11.36 8.24
C HIS A 41 -7.64 -10.08 8.99
N HIS A 42 -8.49 -9.22 8.40
CA HIS A 42 -8.98 -8.03 9.08
C HIS A 42 -9.79 -8.39 10.32
N GLU A 43 -10.66 -9.40 10.25
CA GLU A 43 -11.46 -9.86 11.39
C GLU A 43 -10.58 -10.41 12.52
N GLU A 44 -9.53 -11.16 12.18
CA GLU A 44 -8.54 -11.67 13.15
C GLU A 44 -7.81 -10.53 13.86
N VAL A 45 -7.36 -9.52 13.11
CA VAL A 45 -6.71 -8.34 13.67
C VAL A 45 -7.66 -7.60 14.61
N VAL A 46 -8.92 -7.40 14.23
CA VAL A 46 -9.93 -6.75 15.07
C VAL A 46 -10.13 -7.53 16.37
N LYS A 47 -10.24 -8.87 16.30
CA LYS A 47 -10.35 -9.74 17.49
C LYS A 47 -9.13 -9.60 18.40
N ALA A 48 -7.92 -9.64 17.84
CA ALA A 48 -6.67 -9.50 18.59
C ALA A 48 -6.58 -8.13 19.29
N ARG A 49 -6.98 -7.05 18.62
CA ARG A 49 -7.03 -5.69 19.22
C ARG A 49 -8.04 -5.61 20.35
N ARG A 50 -9.26 -6.13 20.16
CA ARG A 50 -10.30 -6.18 21.22
C ARG A 50 -9.82 -6.98 22.44
N ALA A 51 -9.11 -8.08 22.21
CA ALA A 51 -8.50 -8.89 23.25
C ALA A 51 -7.26 -8.25 23.92
N GLY A 52 -6.77 -7.11 23.41
CA GLY A 52 -5.59 -6.42 23.93
C GLY A 52 -4.26 -7.07 23.56
N GLN A 53 -4.26 -8.06 22.65
CA GLN A 53 -3.05 -8.77 22.23
C GLN A 53 -2.09 -7.87 21.44
N MET A 54 -2.60 -6.80 20.83
CA MET A 54 -1.81 -5.79 20.13
C MET A 54 -1.45 -4.58 21.02
N GLY A 55 -1.65 -4.68 22.33
CA GLY A 55 -1.40 -3.60 23.28
C GLY A 55 -2.61 -2.72 23.58
N LYS A 56 -2.49 -1.95 24.67
CA LYS A 56 -3.60 -1.17 25.25
C LYS A 56 -4.04 0.00 24.36
N ALA A 57 -3.11 0.65 23.67
CA ALA A 57 -3.41 1.72 22.73
C ALA A 57 -4.30 1.22 21.60
N TRP A 58 -3.94 0.09 20.98
CA TRP A 58 -4.75 -0.54 19.94
C TRP A 58 -6.12 -1.03 20.43
N GLN A 59 -6.21 -1.55 21.66
CA GLN A 59 -7.50 -1.95 22.24
C GLN A 59 -8.45 -0.75 22.41
N THR A 60 -7.91 0.37 22.89
CA THR A 60 -8.66 1.63 23.04
C THR A 60 -9.10 2.17 21.68
N LEU A 61 -8.19 2.19 20.70
CA LEU A 61 -8.49 2.64 19.35
C LEU A 61 -9.52 1.75 18.66
N GLN A 62 -9.43 0.42 18.82
CA GLN A 62 -10.42 -0.50 18.26
C GLN A 62 -11.81 -0.23 18.82
N SER A 63 -11.92 0.04 20.13
CA SER A 63 -13.19 0.44 20.74
C SER A 63 -13.74 1.75 20.15
N ARG A 64 -12.87 2.70 19.79
CA ARG A 64 -13.28 3.95 19.12
C ARG A 64 -13.67 3.73 17.66
N ILE A 65 -12.98 2.84 16.95
CA ILE A 65 -13.33 2.42 15.58
C ILE A 65 -14.70 1.74 15.57
N ASP A 66 -14.94 0.82 16.51
CA ASP A 66 -16.21 0.11 16.65
C ASP A 66 -17.39 1.08 16.92
N LEU A 67 -17.12 2.20 17.59
CA LEU A 67 -18.09 3.28 17.85
C LEU A 67 -18.16 4.33 16.73
N GLY A 68 -17.41 4.17 15.64
CA GLY A 68 -17.36 5.13 14.52
C GLY A 68 -16.74 6.49 14.87
N LYS A 69 -15.97 6.57 15.97
CA LYS A 69 -15.33 7.81 16.43
C LYS A 69 -14.02 8.14 15.71
N THR A 70 -13.45 7.16 15.01
CA THR A 70 -12.25 7.28 14.18
C THR A 70 -12.17 6.06 13.25
N CYS A 71 -11.20 6.05 12.33
CA CYS A 71 -10.86 4.90 11.51
C CYS A 71 -9.34 4.71 11.43
N GLU A 72 -8.89 3.56 10.92
CA GLU A 72 -7.46 3.26 10.75
C GLU A 72 -6.75 4.34 9.90
N MET A 73 -7.40 4.83 8.85
CA MET A 73 -6.84 5.87 7.99
C MET A 73 -6.68 7.21 8.72
N ASP A 74 -7.62 7.58 9.58
CA ASP A 74 -7.49 8.78 10.42
C ASP A 74 -6.31 8.65 11.39
N ILE A 75 -6.11 7.46 11.94
CA ILE A 75 -4.98 7.16 12.81
C ILE A 75 -3.67 7.30 12.03
N PHE A 76 -3.51 6.65 10.88
CA PHE A 76 -2.26 6.67 10.12
C PHE A 76 -1.93 8.04 9.51
N ASN A 77 -2.93 8.72 8.96
CA ASN A 77 -2.76 10.07 8.39
C ASN A 77 -2.61 11.15 9.48
N GLY A 78 -2.70 10.76 10.75
CA GLY A 78 -2.56 11.67 11.87
C GLY A 78 -3.73 12.62 12.05
N ILE A 79 -4.90 12.34 11.47
CA ILE A 79 -6.15 13.07 11.72
C ILE A 79 -6.59 12.80 13.16
N ASP A 80 -6.52 11.55 13.63
CA ASP A 80 -6.73 11.22 15.03
C ASP A 80 -5.54 11.69 15.88
N LYS A 81 -5.80 12.72 16.70
CA LYS A 81 -4.83 13.37 17.57
C LYS A 81 -4.77 12.78 18.98
N SER A 82 -5.51 11.70 19.28
CA SER A 82 -5.50 11.09 20.60
C SER A 82 -4.10 10.57 21.01
N PRO A 83 -3.82 10.43 22.31
CA PRO A 83 -2.57 9.85 22.79
C PRO A 83 -2.32 8.44 22.22
N GLU A 84 -3.34 7.60 22.17
CA GLU A 84 -3.23 6.22 21.68
C GLU A 84 -2.91 6.18 20.17
N ALA A 85 -3.51 7.06 19.38
CA ALA A 85 -3.21 7.17 17.96
C ALA A 85 -1.77 7.65 17.70
N ARG A 86 -1.24 8.54 18.55
CA ARG A 86 0.17 8.96 18.50
C ARG A 86 1.11 7.83 18.88
N GLU A 87 0.79 7.08 19.93
CA GLU A 87 1.57 5.93 20.39
C GLU A 87 1.67 4.87 19.29
N VAL A 88 0.53 4.46 18.72
CA VAL A 88 0.48 3.51 17.61
C VAL A 88 1.31 3.97 16.41
N ARG A 89 1.24 5.25 16.02
CA ARG A 89 2.07 5.78 14.94
C ARG A 89 3.55 5.77 15.29
N ALA A 90 3.91 6.10 16.53
CA ALA A 90 5.31 6.08 16.98
C ALA A 90 5.87 4.65 16.96
N ASP A 91 5.09 3.66 17.41
CA ASP A 91 5.46 2.25 17.36
C ASP A 91 5.59 1.76 15.92
N LEU A 92 4.69 2.17 15.03
CA LEU A 92 4.79 1.86 13.60
C LEU A 92 6.11 2.40 13.01
N ILE A 93 6.44 3.67 13.26
CA ILE A 93 7.70 4.26 12.80
C ILE A 93 8.90 3.50 13.35
N LYS A 94 8.90 3.21 14.66
CA LYS A 94 9.98 2.47 15.32
C LYS A 94 10.18 1.08 14.71
N ASN A 95 9.09 0.35 14.48
CA ASN A 95 9.14 -0.99 13.90
C ASN A 95 9.63 -0.95 12.44
N MET A 96 9.19 0.03 11.65
CA MET A 96 9.66 0.21 10.27
C MET A 96 11.15 0.56 10.21
N THR A 97 11.64 1.42 11.11
CA THR A 97 13.08 1.71 11.22
C THR A 97 13.86 0.45 11.57
N LYS A 98 13.38 -0.33 12.55
CA LYS A 98 14.03 -1.58 12.94
C LYS A 98 14.11 -2.58 11.77
N ILE A 99 13.02 -2.76 11.02
CA ILE A 99 13.00 -3.65 9.85
C ILE A 99 14.00 -3.17 8.79
N ARG A 100 14.09 -1.85 8.54
CA ARG A 100 15.09 -1.30 7.63
C ARG A 100 16.51 -1.63 8.09
N ASP A 101 16.82 -1.36 9.36
CA ASP A 101 18.15 -1.58 9.91
C ASP A 101 18.54 -3.08 9.85
N GLU A 102 17.58 -3.97 10.13
CA GLU A 102 17.76 -5.42 10.01
C GLU A 102 18.07 -5.84 8.57
N ILE A 103 17.33 -5.32 7.60
CA ILE A 103 17.58 -5.60 6.17
C ILE A 103 18.93 -5.02 5.72
N ASP A 104 19.29 -3.83 6.16
CA ASP A 104 20.57 -3.19 5.82
C ASP A 104 21.77 -3.96 6.40
N ALA A 105 21.59 -4.62 7.54
CA ALA A 105 22.61 -5.47 8.16
C ALA A 105 22.72 -6.88 7.55
N MET A 106 21.74 -7.34 6.77
CA MET A 106 21.82 -8.65 6.07
C MET A 106 22.92 -8.67 5.01
N ASP A 107 23.37 -9.87 4.63
CA ASP A 107 24.31 -10.04 3.51
C ASP A 107 23.70 -9.46 2.21
N PRO A 108 24.46 -8.70 1.39
CA PRO A 108 24.02 -8.27 0.06
C PRO A 108 23.47 -9.37 -0.86
N GLU A 109 23.94 -10.61 -0.69
CA GLU A 109 23.51 -11.76 -1.49
C GLU A 109 22.24 -12.44 -0.95
N GLU A 110 21.78 -12.09 0.24
CA GLU A 110 20.52 -12.60 0.80
C GLU A 110 19.33 -12.16 -0.05
N GLU A 111 18.52 -13.16 -0.44
CA GLU A 111 17.36 -12.97 -1.33
C GLU A 111 16.39 -11.93 -0.76
N THR A 112 16.17 -11.95 0.56
CA THR A 112 15.30 -10.98 1.25
C THR A 112 15.76 -9.53 1.03
N LYS A 113 17.07 -9.28 1.08
CA LYS A 113 17.64 -7.94 0.89
C LYS A 113 17.56 -7.51 -0.57
N GLN A 114 17.77 -8.43 -1.50
CA GLN A 114 17.63 -8.17 -2.94
C GLN A 114 16.19 -7.82 -3.30
N HIS A 115 15.22 -8.60 -2.82
CA HIS A 115 13.79 -8.34 -3.02
C HIS A 115 13.37 -7.00 -2.42
N TYR A 116 13.84 -6.67 -1.21
CA TYR A 116 13.56 -5.38 -0.59
C TYR A 116 14.09 -4.21 -1.43
N ARG A 117 15.33 -4.30 -1.93
CA ARG A 117 15.91 -3.27 -2.82
C ARG A 117 15.08 -3.10 -4.10
N GLN A 118 14.75 -4.19 -4.76
CA GLN A 118 13.93 -4.17 -5.98
C GLN A 118 12.54 -3.56 -5.74
N ALA A 119 11.91 -3.88 -4.62
CA ALA A 119 10.63 -3.31 -4.23
C ALA A 119 10.73 -1.78 -3.99
N MET A 120 11.76 -1.34 -3.27
CA MET A 120 12.01 0.09 -3.03
C MET A 120 12.29 0.87 -4.33
N GLU A 121 13.09 0.30 -5.24
CA GLU A 121 13.34 0.89 -6.55
C GLU A 121 12.07 0.97 -7.41
N SER A 122 11.24 -0.09 -7.38
CA SER A 122 9.98 -0.12 -8.11
C SER A 122 9.00 0.93 -7.59
N MET A 123 8.88 1.07 -6.27
CA MET A 123 8.07 2.13 -5.66
C MET A 123 8.58 3.53 -6.03
N ALA A 124 9.88 3.78 -6.01
CA ALA A 124 10.46 5.06 -6.40
C ALA A 124 10.16 5.40 -7.87
N LYS A 125 10.20 4.41 -8.77
CA LYS A 125 9.81 4.58 -10.18
C LYS A 125 8.33 4.94 -10.32
N LEU A 126 7.44 4.23 -9.62
CA LEU A 126 6.01 4.53 -9.63
C LEU A 126 5.71 5.94 -9.13
N GLN A 127 6.33 6.37 -8.04
CA GLN A 127 6.18 7.73 -7.52
C GLN A 127 6.69 8.81 -8.51
N ALA A 128 7.79 8.54 -9.20
CA ALA A 128 8.31 9.43 -10.23
C ALA A 128 7.36 9.53 -11.43
N MET A 129 6.76 8.41 -11.85
CA MET A 129 5.74 8.39 -12.90
C MET A 129 4.49 9.17 -12.50
N GLU A 130 3.96 8.96 -11.29
CA GLU A 130 2.82 9.72 -10.76
C GLU A 130 3.11 11.23 -10.70
N ALA A 131 4.30 11.62 -10.24
CA ALA A 131 4.71 13.01 -10.18
C ALA A 131 4.88 13.65 -11.57
N GLY A 132 5.29 12.87 -12.57
CA GLY A 132 5.33 13.28 -13.97
C GLY A 132 3.93 13.51 -14.53
N MET A 133 3.04 12.53 -14.39
CA MET A 133 1.64 12.62 -14.86
C MET A 133 0.88 13.79 -14.23
N ARG A 134 1.18 14.13 -12.98
CA ARG A 134 0.53 15.26 -12.28
C ARG A 134 1.01 16.64 -12.73
N LYS A 135 2.13 16.73 -13.45
CA LYS A 135 2.65 17.98 -14.03
C LYS A 135 2.13 18.24 -15.45
N ASP A 136 1.61 17.21 -16.11
CA ASP A 136 1.10 17.25 -17.48
C ASP A 136 -0.43 17.44 -17.54
N VAL A 137 -1.08 17.72 -16.41
CA VAL A 137 -2.50 18.08 -16.24
C VAL A 137 -2.61 19.49 -15.68
#